data_AF-A0A972E9N4-F1
#
_entry.id   AF-A0A972E9N4-F1
#
_cell.length_a   1.000
_cell.length_b   1.000
_cell.length_c   1.000
_cell.angle_alpha   90.00
_cell.angle_beta   90.00
_cell.angle_gamma   90.00
#
_symmetry.space_group_name_H-M   'P 1'
#
loop_
_entity.id
_entity.type
_entity.pdbx_description
1 polymer ?
#
loop_
_entity_poly.entity_id
_entity_poly.type
_entity_poly.pdbx_seq_one_letter_code
_entity_poly.pdbx_strand_id
1 'polypeptide(L)'
;DDEKRGYNHVFEIFKLIGLKMHPILEKTEQHKQATSNVKGREKIYHYLRLIETPDLRKTKVLIVDDIYTTGSTIRAAINLVEKLNPKTIKVLVIAKTRPKKVK
;
A
#
# COMPACT_ATOMS: atom_id res chain seq x y z
N ASP A 1 -1.45 10.40 -13.13
CA ASP A 1 -1.61 9.71 -14.45
C ASP A 1 -1.97 8.20 -14.36
N ASP A 2 -2.93 7.88 -13.48
CA ASP A 2 -3.84 6.71 -13.55
C ASP A 2 -5.19 7.16 -14.20
N GLU A 3 -5.14 8.18 -15.08
CA GLU A 3 -6.22 9.13 -15.38
C GLU A 3 -7.46 8.57 -16.09
N LYS A 4 -7.55 7.25 -16.33
CA LYS A 4 -8.80 6.59 -16.72
C LYS A 4 -8.95 5.21 -16.09
N ARG A 5 -8.84 5.07 -14.76
CA ARG A 5 -9.11 3.82 -13.99
C ARG A 5 -8.74 2.56 -14.80
N GLY A 6 -7.52 2.57 -15.34
CA GLY A 6 -7.03 1.47 -16.15
C GLY A 6 -6.90 0.28 -15.23
N TYR A 7 -7.79 -0.69 -15.41
CA TYR A 7 -7.79 -2.03 -14.82
C TYR A 7 -6.90 -2.20 -13.56
N ASN A 8 -7.51 -2.15 -12.38
CA ASN A 8 -6.81 -2.50 -11.14
C ASN A 8 -6.90 -4.01 -10.93
N HIS A 9 -5.91 -4.76 -11.42
CA HIS A 9 -5.88 -6.23 -11.33
C HIS A 9 -5.99 -6.73 -9.89
N VAL A 10 -5.43 -6.04 -8.90
CA VAL A 10 -5.57 -6.42 -7.49
C VAL A 10 -7.05 -6.36 -7.10
N PHE A 11 -7.72 -5.24 -7.39
CA PHE A 11 -9.15 -5.11 -7.13
C PHE A 11 -9.97 -6.19 -7.84
N GLU A 12 -9.64 -6.49 -9.10
CA GLU A 12 -10.35 -7.49 -9.91
C GLU A 12 -10.13 -8.93 -9.45
N ILE A 13 -8.94 -9.27 -8.95
CA ILE A 13 -8.66 -10.57 -8.34
C ILE A 13 -9.45 -10.72 -7.03
N PHE A 14 -9.42 -9.68 -6.21
CA PHE A 14 -10.01 -9.73 -4.89
C PHE A 14 -11.51 -9.43 -4.86
N LYS A 15 -12.13 -8.90 -5.93
CA LYS A 15 -13.60 -8.76 -6.01
C LYS A 15 -14.33 -10.11 -5.94
N LEU A 16 -13.69 -11.19 -6.38
CA LEU A 16 -14.28 -12.53 -6.45
C LEU A 16 -14.37 -13.22 -5.09
N ILE A 17 -13.65 -12.73 -4.07
CA ILE A 17 -13.54 -13.40 -2.77
C ILE A 17 -14.74 -13.13 -1.85
N GLY A 18 -15.76 -12.40 -2.31
CA GLY A 18 -16.96 -12.07 -1.54
C GLY A 18 -16.71 -11.13 -0.35
N LEU A 19 -15.50 -10.57 -0.21
CA LEU A 19 -15.17 -9.59 0.81
C LEU A 19 -15.39 -8.18 0.28
N LYS A 20 -15.94 -7.31 1.13
CA LYS A 20 -16.10 -5.90 0.81
C LYS A 20 -14.73 -5.23 0.73
N MET A 21 -14.38 -4.76 -0.46
CA MET A 21 -13.16 -4.00 -0.70
C MET A 21 -13.37 -2.53 -0.30
N HIS A 22 -12.49 -2.01 0.54
CA HIS A 22 -12.53 -0.65 1.05
C HIS A 22 -11.30 0.13 0.56
N PRO A 23 -11.42 0.92 -0.53
CA PRO A 23 -10.30 1.66 -1.10
C PRO A 23 -9.97 2.91 -0.26
N ILE A 24 -9.57 2.74 1.00
CA ILE A 24 -9.33 3.85 1.94
C ILE A 24 -7.94 4.48 1.81
N LEU A 25 -7.08 3.93 0.94
CA LEU A 25 -5.72 4.38 0.71
C LEU A 25 -5.58 4.84 -0.74
N GLU A 26 -4.93 5.99 -0.94
CA GLU A 26 -4.49 6.44 -2.26
C GLU A 26 -2.99 6.79 -2.26
N LYS A 27 -2.36 6.71 -3.43
CA LYS A 27 -1.01 7.23 -3.64
C LYS A 27 -1.09 8.74 -3.85
N THR A 28 -0.30 9.51 -3.11
CA THR A 28 -0.12 10.94 -3.39
C THR A 28 0.82 11.08 -4.58
N GLU A 29 0.46 11.90 -5.57
CA GLU A 29 1.38 12.26 -6.65
C GLU A 29 2.56 13.06 -6.07
N GLN A 30 3.79 12.72 -6.49
CA GLN A 30 5.00 13.39 -6.00
C GLN A 30 5.03 14.84 -6.47
N HIS A 31 4.94 15.78 -5.53
CA HIS A 31 5.54 17.09 -5.75
C HIS A 31 7.06 16.89 -5.92
N LYS A 32 7.54 17.02 -7.16
CA LYS A 32 8.93 17.31 -7.49
C LYS A 32 9.41 18.46 -6.60
N GLN A 33 10.32 18.20 -5.67
CA GLN A 33 11.33 19.18 -5.29
C GLN A 33 12.60 18.44 -4.85
N ALA A 34 13.43 18.22 -5.86
CA ALA A 34 14.85 17.98 -5.69
C ALA A 34 15.48 19.29 -5.17
N THR A 35 15.84 19.31 -3.90
CA THR A 35 16.91 20.20 -3.41
C THR A 35 17.86 19.40 -2.54
N SER A 36 18.98 19.04 -3.17
CA SER A 36 20.32 19.09 -2.59
C SER A 36 20.60 18.25 -1.34
N ASN A 37 20.93 16.97 -1.55
CA ASN A 37 22.24 16.46 -1.16
C ASN A 37 22.46 15.02 -1.62
N VAL A 38 23.68 14.77 -2.12
CA VAL A 38 24.18 13.52 -2.74
C VAL A 38 24.21 12.30 -1.78
N LYS A 39 23.58 12.39 -0.60
CA LYS A 39 23.33 11.28 0.35
C LYS A 39 21.91 10.68 0.26
N GLY A 40 21.01 11.25 -0.55
CA GLY A 40 19.58 10.89 -0.61
C GLY A 40 19.18 9.82 -1.63
N ARG A 41 19.95 8.74 -1.81
CA ARG A 41 19.58 7.62 -2.71
C ARG A 41 18.77 6.50 -2.04
N GLU A 42 17.96 6.84 -1.04
CA GLU A 42 16.98 5.90 -0.50
C GLU A 42 15.58 6.51 -0.51
N LYS A 43 14.65 5.80 -1.16
CA LYS A 43 13.20 5.84 -0.90
C LYS A 43 12.43 7.01 -1.51
N ILE A 44 12.44 7.10 -2.84
CA ILE A 44 11.39 7.79 -3.60
C ILE A 44 10.41 6.73 -4.10
N TYR A 45 9.52 6.19 -3.26
CA TYR A 45 8.39 5.37 -3.74
C TYR A 45 7.16 5.50 -2.82
N HIS A 46 6.15 6.21 -3.34
CA HIS A 46 4.74 6.27 -2.93
C HIS A 46 4.43 6.73 -1.49
N TYR A 47 4.19 8.03 -1.30
CA TYR A 47 3.46 8.48 -0.12
C TYR A 47 2.01 8.01 -0.25
N LEU A 48 1.57 7.13 0.65
CA LEU A 48 0.16 6.77 0.78
C LEU A 48 -0.53 7.79 1.70
N ARG A 49 -1.81 8.08 1.44
CA ARG A 49 -2.67 8.78 2.39
C ARG A 49 -4.01 8.07 2.57
N LEU A 50 -4.61 8.28 3.74
CA LEU A 50 -6.01 7.92 3.98
C LEU A 50 -6.91 8.89 3.21
N ILE A 51 -7.86 8.37 2.45
CA ILE A 51 -8.92 9.17 1.83
C ILE A 51 -10.21 9.14 2.64
N GLU A 52 -10.34 8.13 3.51
CA GLU A 52 -11.45 7.93 4.42
C GLU A 52 -10.91 7.43 5.77
N THR A 53 -11.64 7.73 6.85
CA THR A 53 -11.31 7.30 8.21
C THR A 53 -12.46 6.48 8.81
N PRO A 54 -12.72 5.27 8.30
CA PRO A 54 -13.76 4.42 8.86
C PRO A 54 -13.42 3.98 10.28
N ASP A 55 -14.44 3.66 11.08
CA ASP A 55 -14.26 3.02 12.36
C ASP A 55 -13.86 1.55 12.16
N LEU A 56 -12.58 1.25 12.35
CA LEU A 56 -12.06 -0.11 12.25
C LEU A 56 -11.97 -0.80 13.61
N ARG A 57 -12.45 -0.20 14.70
CA ARG A 57 -12.45 -0.84 16.02
C ARG A 57 -13.17 -2.18 15.94
N LYS A 58 -12.55 -3.22 16.50
CA LYS A 58 -13.03 -4.62 16.46
C LYS A 58 -13.04 -5.28 15.06
N THR A 59 -12.63 -4.57 14.00
CA THR A 59 -12.60 -5.08 12.63
C THR A 59 -11.27 -5.77 12.32
N LYS A 60 -11.33 -6.93 11.64
CA LYS A 60 -10.14 -7.61 11.09
C LYS A 60 -9.89 -7.08 9.68
N VAL A 61 -8.71 -6.51 9.44
CA VAL A 61 -8.35 -5.89 8.16
C VAL A 61 -7.40 -6.79 7.38
N LEU A 62 -7.66 -6.94 6.08
CA LEU A 62 -6.76 -7.56 5.13
C LEU A 62 -6.28 -6.50 4.13
N ILE A 63 -4.99 -6.19 4.17
CA ILE A 63 -4.32 -5.36 3.16
C ILE A 63 -3.88 -6.28 2.03
N VAL A 64 -4.19 -5.90 0.78
CA VAL A 64 -3.81 -6.65 -0.41
C VAL A 64 -2.93 -5.81 -1.33
N ASP A 65 -1.92 -6.42 -1.92
CA ASP A 65 -1.04 -5.81 -2.92
C ASP A 65 -0.62 -6.88 -3.95
N ASP A 66 -0.16 -6.50 -5.14
CA ASP A 66 0.29 -7.48 -6.14
C ASP A 66 1.67 -8.05 -5.80
N ILE A 67 2.65 -7.19 -5.51
CA ILE A 67 4.04 -7.60 -5.33
C ILE A 67 4.70 -6.99 -4.09
N TYR A 68 5.22 -7.86 -3.23
CA TYR A 68 6.08 -7.47 -2.12
C TYR A 68 7.54 -7.36 -2.58
N THR A 69 8.05 -6.13 -2.65
CA THR A 69 9.47 -5.85 -2.93
C THR A 69 10.26 -5.53 -1.65
N THR A 70 10.57 -4.25 -1.42
CA THR A 70 11.18 -3.74 -0.18
C THR A 70 10.19 -3.70 0.99
N GLY A 71 8.90 -3.81 0.68
CA GLY A 71 7.80 -3.69 1.64
C GLY A 71 7.48 -2.25 2.05
N SER A 72 8.03 -1.22 1.39
CA SER A 72 7.77 0.19 1.73
C SER A 72 6.28 0.53 1.64
N THR A 73 5.61 0.15 0.55
CA THR A 73 4.17 0.39 0.34
C THR A 73 3.33 -0.25 1.44
N ILE A 74 3.58 -1.53 1.73
CA ILE A 74 2.85 -2.27 2.76
C ILE A 74 3.10 -1.70 4.16
N ARG A 75 4.34 -1.32 4.49
CA ARG A 75 4.66 -0.67 5.78
C ARG A 75 3.93 0.67 5.92
N ALA A 76 3.91 1.47 4.86
CA ALA A 76 3.15 2.72 4.85
C ALA A 76 1.64 2.49 5.03
N ALA A 77 1.07 1.49 4.36
CA ALA A 77 -0.33 1.11 4.50
C ALA A 77 -0.66 0.67 5.94
N ILE A 78 0.16 -0.20 6.53
CA ILE A 78 0.01 -0.65 7.93
C ILE A 78 0.02 0.56 8.87
N ASN A 79 1.02 1.43 8.77
CA ASN A 79 1.15 2.61 9.64
C ASN A 79 -0.06 3.56 9.55
N LEU A 80 -0.72 3.63 8.40
CA LEU A 80 -1.94 4.43 8.23
C LEU A 80 -3.17 3.73 8.81
N VAL A 81 -3.32 2.44 8.54
CA VAL A 81 -4.47 1.64 8.99
C VAL A 81 -4.44 1.40 10.50
N GLU A 82 -3.26 1.25 11.11
CA GLU A 82 -3.10 1.10 12.57
C GLU A 82 -3.68 2.29 13.35
N LYS A 83 -3.62 3.50 12.79
CA LYS A 83 -4.20 4.72 13.41
C LYS A 83 -5.72 4.66 13.55
N LEU A 84 -6.38 3.74 12.84
CA LEU A 84 -7.83 3.51 12.91
C LEU A 84 -8.20 2.40 13.93
N ASN A 85 -7.22 1.92 14.70
CA ASN A 85 -7.36 0.93 15.78
C ASN A 85 -8.08 -0.38 15.38
N PRO A 86 -7.66 -1.06 14.29
CA PRO A 86 -8.22 -2.35 13.91
C PRO A 86 -7.93 -3.44 14.95
N LYS A 87 -8.77 -4.48 14.99
CA LYS A 87 -8.54 -5.66 15.85
C LYS A 87 -7.28 -6.41 15.46
N THR A 88 -7.07 -6.59 14.16
CA THR A 88 -5.91 -7.26 13.58
C THR A 88 -5.68 -6.76 12.17
N ILE A 89 -4.42 -6.69 11.74
CA ILE A 89 -4.05 -6.45 10.35
C ILE A 89 -3.34 -7.70 9.82
N LYS A 90 -3.78 -8.17 8.65
CA LYS A 90 -3.07 -9.17 7.86
C LYS A 90 -2.74 -8.58 6.49
N VAL A 91 -1.69 -9.13 5.87
CA VAL A 91 -1.25 -8.74 4.54
C VAL A 91 -1.24 -9.97 3.65
N LEU A 92 -1.80 -9.83 2.45
CA LEU A 92 -1.75 -10.84 1.39
C LEU A 92 -1.15 -10.20 0.14
N VAL A 93 -0.17 -10.88 -0.43
CA VAL A 93 0.48 -10.47 -1.69
C VAL A 93 0.47 -11.63 -2.66
N ILE A 94 0.37 -11.34 -3.95
CA ILE A 94 0.40 -12.36 -5.00
C ILE A 94 1.83 -12.89 -5.17
N ALA A 95 2.81 -11.99 -5.19
CA ALA A 95 4.21 -12.32 -5.36
C ALA A 95 5.11 -11.63 -4.35
N LYS A 96 6.28 -12.21 -4.09
CA LYS A 96 7.34 -11.60 -3.28
C LYS A 96 8.69 -11.76 -3.97
N THR A 97 9.42 -10.66 -4.14
CA THR A 97 10.77 -10.72 -4.67
C THR A 97 11.71 -11.33 -3.63
N ARG A 98 12.59 -12.23 -4.06
CA ARG A 98 13.66 -12.74 -3.19
C ARG A 98 14.79 -11.71 -3.10
N PRO A 99 15.35 -11.45 -1.91
CA PRO A 99 16.56 -10.65 -1.82
C PRO A 99 17.67 -11.33 -2.65
N LYS A 100 18.41 -10.55 -3.44
CA LYS A 100 19.60 -11.06 -4.12
C LYS A 100 20.54 -11.58 -3.03
N LYS A 101 20.90 -12.88 -3.09
CA LYS A 101 22.01 -13.40 -2.29
C LYS A 101 23.24 -12.58 -2.69
N VAL A 102 23.81 -11.85 -1.74
CA VAL A 102 25.15 -11.28 -1.93
C VAL A 102 26.08 -12.48 -2.11
N LYS A 103 26.76 -12.54 -3.26
CA LYS A 103 27.79 -13.54 -3.53
C LYS A 103 29.02 -13.23 -2.70
#